data_AF-A0A345U6F2-F1
#
_entry.id   AF-A0A345U6F2-F1
#
_cell.length_a   1.000
_cell.length_b   1.000
_cell.length_c   1.000
_cell.angle_alpha   90.00
_cell.angle_beta   90.00
_cell.angle_gamma   90.00
#
_symmetry.space_group_name_H-M   'P 1'
#
loop_
_entity.id
_entity.type
_entity.pdbx_description
1 polymer ?
#
loop_
_entity_poly.entity_id
_entity_poly.type
_entity_poly.pdbx_seq_one_letter_code
_entity_poly.pdbx_strand_id
1 'polypeptide(L)' 'MNDNLLKYLSTIPVVGAIWLTFTAGFIIEINRFFPDILSLSL' A
#
# COMPACT_ATOMS: atom_id res chain seq x y z
N MET A 1 27.09 -1.94 -7.98
CA MET A 1 27.17 -1.43 -6.58
C MET A 1 25.81 -0.96 -6.06
N ASN A 2 24.69 -1.51 -6.55
CA ASN A 2 23.32 -1.23 -6.07
C ASN A 2 22.59 -2.50 -5.61
N ASP A 3 23.20 -3.66 -5.84
CA ASP A 3 22.56 -4.97 -5.65
C ASP A 3 22.26 -5.26 -4.19
N ASN A 4 23.12 -4.79 -3.27
CA ASN A 4 22.90 -4.95 -1.83
C ASN A 4 21.70 -4.14 -1.33
N LEU A 5 21.48 -2.94 -1.90
CA LEU A 5 20.32 -2.11 -1.55
C LEU A 5 19.03 -2.75 -2.06
N LEU A 6 19.01 -3.22 -3.31
CA LEU A 6 17.86 -3.92 -3.87
C LEU A 6 17.55 -5.22 -3.10
N LYS A 7 18.58 -5.92 -2.64
CA LYS A 7 18.44 -7.15 -1.85
C LYS A 7 17.85 -6.88 -0.46
N TYR A 8 18.22 -5.76 0.17
CA TYR A 8 17.61 -5.29 1.41
C TYR A 8 16.13 -4.89 1.22
N LEU A 9 15.84 -4.12 0.17
CA LEU A 9 14.47 -3.70 -0.17
C LEU A 9 13.56 -4.89 -0.52
N SER A 10 14.12 -5.98 -1.05
CA SER A 10 13.41 -7.22 -1.38
C SER A 10 13.19 -8.16 -0.19
N THR A 11 13.57 -7.79 1.03
CA THR A 11 13.31 -8.62 2.21
C THR A 11 11.83 -8.60 2.59
N ILE A 12 11.31 -9.73 3.08
CA ILE A 12 9.91 -9.92 3.48
C ILE A 12 9.35 -8.75 4.33
N PRO A 13 10.01 -8.32 5.43
CA PRO A 13 9.50 -7.22 6.24
C PRO A 13 9.47 -5.88 5.50
N VAL A 14 10.46 -5.59 4.66
CA VAL A 14 10.57 -4.31 3.95
C VAL A 14 9.55 -4.22 2.81
N VAL A 15 9.45 -5.28 2.00
CA VAL A 15 8.41 -5.37 0.97
C VAL A 15 7.01 -5.31 1.59
N GLY A 16 6.81 -6.03 2.70
CA GLY A 16 5.54 -6.03 3.43
C GLY A 16 5.16 -4.63 3.92
N ALA A 17 6.10 -3.89 4.51
CA ALA A 17 5.86 -2.52 4.95
C ALA A 17 5.51 -1.58 3.79
N ILE A 18 6.23 -1.67 2.66
CA ILE A 18 5.95 -0.87 1.46
C ILE A 18 4.55 -1.19 0.92
N TRP A 19 4.23 -2.48 0.79
CA TRP A 19 2.97 -2.94 0.23
C TRP A 19 1.77 -2.56 1.10
N LEU A 20 1.88 -2.75 2.42
CA LEU A 20 0.82 -2.39 3.36
C LEU A 20 0.64 -0.88 3.45
N THR A 21 1.73 -0.10 3.43
CA THR A 21 1.64 1.37 3.42
C THR A 21 0.97 1.88 2.15
N PHE A 22 1.33 1.32 0.99
CA PHE A 22 0.71 1.65 -0.28
C PHE A 22 -0.79 1.30 -0.30
N THR A 23 -1.14 0.09 0.12
CA THR A 23 -2.52 -0.38 0.18
C THR A 23 -3.36 0.45 1.16
N ALA A 24 -2.82 0.73 2.35
CA ALA A 24 -3.48 1.56 3.35
C ALA A 24 -3.68 2.99 2.84
N GLY A 25 -2.66 3.60 2.24
CA GLY A 25 -2.77 4.91 1.61
C GLY A 25 -3.87 4.94 0.56
N PHE A 26 -3.91 3.95 -0.33
CA PHE A 26 -4.96 3.83 -1.35
C PHE A 26 -6.38 3.75 -0.75
N ILE A 27 -6.57 2.92 0.30
CA ILE A 27 -7.86 2.80 0.99
C ILE A 27 -8.25 4.11 1.69
N ILE A 28 -7.28 4.81 2.30
CA ILE A 28 -7.52 6.12 2.93
C ILE A 28 -7.99 7.13 1.90
N GLU A 29 -7.35 7.18 0.73
CA GLU A 29 -7.75 8.12 -0.32
C GLU A 29 -9.12 7.81 -0.90
N ILE A 30 -9.46 6.53 -1.07
CA ILE A 30 -10.81 6.12 -1.47
C ILE A 30 -11.85 6.64 -0.47
N ASN A 31 -11.67 6.37 0.83
CA ASN A 31 -12.62 6.81 1.85
C ASN A 31 -12.63 8.34 2.04
N ARG A 32 -11.54 9.05 1.69
CA ARG A 32 -11.51 10.52 1.70
C ARG A 32 -12.32 11.12 0.55
N PHE A 33 -12.20 10.58 -0.66
CA PHE A 33 -12.92 11.11 -1.83
C PHE A 33 -14.37 10.65 -1.91
N PHE A 34 -14.65 9.43 -1.43
CA PHE A 34 -15.99 8.85 -1.39
C PHE A 34 -16.28 8.36 0.03
N PRO A 35 -16.66 9.28 0.93
CA PRO A 35 -17.02 8.90 2.29
C PRO A 35 -18.29 8.03 2.28
N ASP A 36 -18.35 7.09 3.22
CA ASP A 36 -19.54 6.31 3.57
C ASP A 36 -20.12 5.42 2.44
N ILE A 37 -19.25 4.79 1.64
CA ILE A 37 -19.67 3.74 0.69
C ILE A 37 -20.05 2.47 1.47
N LEU A 38 -21.35 2.27 1.69
CA LEU A 38 -21.89 1.04 2.31
C LEU A 38 -21.98 -0.12 1.29
N SER A 39 -22.34 0.18 0.06
CA SER A 39 -22.43 -0.78 -1.04
C SER A 39 -22.20 -0.10 -2.39
N LEU A 40 -21.74 -0.88 -3.37
CA LEU A 40 -21.69 -0.44 -4.75
C LEU A 40 -23.13 -0.46 -5.30
N SER A 41 -23.76 0.70 -5.41
CA SER A 41 -25.15 0.87 -5.88
C SER A 41 -25.27 0.70 -7.41
N LEU A 42 -24.87 -0.47 -7.93
CA LEU A 42 -25.13 -0.89 -9.31
C LEU A 42 -26.59 -1.32 -9.49
#